data_AF-A0A8H5KTP7-F1
#
_entry.id   AF-A0A8H5KTP7-F1
#
_cell.length_a   1.000
_cell.length_b   1.000
_cell.length_c   1.000
_cell.angle_alpha   90.00
_cell.angle_beta   90.00
_cell.angle_gamma   90.00
#
_symmetry.space_group_name_H-M   'P 1'
#
loop_
_entity.id
_entity.type
_entity.pdbx_description
1 polymer ?
#
loop_
_entity_poly.entity_id
_entity_poly.type
_entity_poly.pdbx_seq_one_letter_code
_entity_poly.pdbx_strand_id
1 'polypeptide(L)'
;MHSQSFTQLRVQCGPDLAWASKQLADRKDKIPSGLSIDLFASKKNLMKEEMSLCKEADGKRQLGLVISHAGTGTILDAWKMGLPLIVVPNVQLLNDHQTEMAKHLSKEGYAIMSSGSAEDLEDAIHKVGLLWEENKTRWPPHVIPSQQPKRLRLWDLAPEEVAKEQNATMVHD
;
A
#
# COMPACT_ATOMS: atom_id res chain seq x y z
N MET A 1 0.81 20.14 -4.11
CA MET A 1 1.51 19.20 -5.04
C MET A 1 2.78 19.78 -5.68
N HIS A 2 2.78 21.00 -6.23
CA HIS A 2 4.01 21.63 -6.76
C HIS A 2 5.12 21.85 -5.72
N SER A 3 4.76 22.03 -4.44
CA SER A 3 5.69 22.18 -3.31
C SER A 3 6.45 20.89 -2.94
N GLN A 4 6.00 19.73 -3.46
CA GLN A 4 6.56 18.42 -3.10
C GLN A 4 7.14 17.64 -4.29
N SER A 5 7.43 18.32 -5.41
CA SER A 5 8.13 17.74 -6.59
C SER A 5 7.44 16.54 -7.27
N PHE A 6 6.15 16.28 -7.00
CA PHE A 6 5.41 15.24 -7.72
C PHE A 6 5.10 15.67 -9.15
N THR A 7 5.55 14.88 -10.13
CA THR A 7 5.38 15.15 -11.56
C THR A 7 4.45 14.16 -12.26
N GLN A 8 4.03 13.09 -11.57
CA GLN A 8 3.17 12.05 -12.13
C GLN A 8 2.10 11.63 -11.13
N LEU A 9 0.85 11.61 -11.59
CA LEU A 9 -0.31 11.11 -10.87
C LEU A 9 -0.92 9.96 -11.67
N ARG A 10 -1.07 8.80 -11.05
CA ARG A 10 -1.67 7.62 -11.68
C ARG A 10 -2.93 7.24 -10.94
N VAL A 11 -4.06 7.12 -11.64
CA VAL A 11 -5.37 6.89 -11.03
C VAL A 11 -6.01 5.63 -11.58
N GLN A 12 -6.35 4.71 -10.68
CA GLN A 12 -7.13 3.52 -11.02
C GLN A 12 -8.61 3.88 -11.09
N CYS A 13 -9.22 3.74 -12.26
CA CYS A 13 -10.64 4.08 -12.48
C CYS A 13 -11.55 2.86 -12.64
N GLY A 14 -10.98 1.64 -12.74
CA GLY A 14 -11.77 0.42 -12.89
C GLY A 14 -12.71 0.47 -14.11
N PRO A 15 -14.02 0.18 -13.95
CA PRO A 15 -14.99 0.22 -15.05
C PRO A 15 -15.24 1.65 -15.57
N ASP A 16 -14.97 2.67 -14.76
CA ASP A 16 -15.24 4.08 -15.09
C ASP A 16 -14.10 4.73 -15.89
N LEU A 17 -13.12 3.93 -16.37
CA LEU A 17 -11.97 4.44 -17.12
C LEU A 17 -12.37 5.28 -18.34
N ALA A 18 -13.38 4.85 -19.08
CA ALA A 18 -13.85 5.58 -20.26
C ALA A 18 -14.43 6.96 -19.90
N TRP A 19 -15.23 7.01 -18.83
CA TRP A 19 -15.78 8.26 -18.30
C TRP A 19 -14.67 9.18 -17.79
N ALA A 20 -13.76 8.64 -16.97
CA ALA A 20 -12.68 9.43 -16.38
C ALA A 20 -11.72 9.98 -17.45
N SER A 21 -11.45 9.21 -18.51
CA SER A 21 -10.63 9.65 -19.64
C SER A 21 -11.25 10.82 -20.38
N LYS A 22 -12.57 10.80 -20.59
CA LYS A 22 -13.30 11.93 -21.17
C LYS A 22 -13.21 13.16 -20.28
N GLN A 23 -13.44 13.00 -18.98
CA GLN A 23 -13.33 14.11 -18.01
C GLN A 23 -11.92 14.72 -17.95
N LEU A 24 -10.89 13.90 -18.09
CA LEU A 24 -9.50 14.36 -18.14
C LEU A 24 -9.21 15.15 -19.41
N ALA A 25 -9.71 14.69 -20.56
CA ALA A 25 -9.57 15.39 -21.83
C ALA A 25 -10.25 16.76 -21.79
N ASP A 26 -11.46 16.84 -21.24
CA ASP A 26 -12.24 18.08 -21.10
C ASP A 26 -11.60 19.10 -20.13
N ARG A 27 -10.66 18.66 -19.29
CA ARG A 27 -10.00 19.48 -18.25
C ARG A 27 -8.50 19.63 -18.48
N LYS A 28 -7.99 19.26 -19.66
CA LYS A 28 -6.56 19.26 -19.95
C LYS A 28 -5.89 20.61 -19.72
N ASP A 29 -6.58 21.71 -20.01
CA ASP A 29 -6.08 23.08 -19.82
C ASP A 29 -5.95 23.49 -18.35
N LYS A 30 -6.56 22.75 -17.42
CA LYS A 30 -6.47 22.98 -15.97
C LYS A 30 -5.34 22.19 -15.32
N ILE A 31 -4.67 21.30 -16.06
CA ILE A 31 -3.57 20.49 -15.54
C ILE A 31 -2.31 21.37 -15.47
N PRO A 32 -1.66 21.50 -14.31
CA PRO A 32 -0.42 22.27 -14.18
C PRO A 32 0.67 21.77 -15.12
N SER A 33 1.45 22.69 -15.69
CA SER A 33 2.60 22.36 -16.51
C SER A 33 3.62 21.54 -15.72
N GLY A 34 3.94 20.34 -16.20
CA GLY A 34 4.88 19.42 -15.54
C GLY A 34 4.22 18.30 -14.73
N LEU A 35 2.89 18.27 -14.61
CA LEU A 35 2.14 17.16 -14.04
C LEU A 35 1.57 16.27 -15.15
N SER A 36 1.96 15.01 -15.17
CA SER A 36 1.40 13.98 -16.05
C SER A 36 0.34 13.17 -15.30
N ILE A 37 -0.84 12.98 -15.89
CA ILE A 37 -1.93 12.20 -15.29
C ILE A 37 -2.21 10.98 -16.17
N ASP A 38 -2.03 9.78 -15.61
CA ASP A 38 -2.33 8.52 -16.29
C ASP A 38 -3.51 7.82 -15.62
N LEU A 39 -4.49 7.41 -16.42
CA LEU A 39 -5.64 6.64 -15.95
C LEU A 39 -5.52 5.20 -16.40
N PHE A 40 -5.86 4.25 -15.53
CA PHE A 40 -5.80 2.83 -15.84
C PHE A 40 -6.97 2.04 -15.25
N ALA A 41 -7.33 0.93 -15.92
CA ALA A 41 -8.33 -0.02 -15.43
C ALA A 41 -7.75 -0.93 -14.34
N SER A 42 -8.61 -1.69 -13.66
CA SER A 42 -8.18 -2.64 -12.63
C SER A 42 -7.10 -3.61 -13.16
N LYS A 43 -5.96 -3.68 -12.45
CA LYS A 43 -4.84 -4.57 -12.79
C LYS A 43 -4.89 -5.84 -11.96
N LYS A 44 -4.41 -6.95 -12.52
CA LYS A 44 -4.25 -8.22 -11.79
C LYS A 44 -3.15 -8.14 -10.72
N ASN A 45 -2.08 -7.39 -10.99
CA ASN A 45 -0.97 -7.22 -10.06
C ASN A 45 -0.64 -5.73 -9.89
N LEU A 46 -1.45 -5.04 -9.09
CA LEU A 46 -1.30 -3.62 -8.78
C LEU A 46 0.08 -3.31 -8.16
N MET A 47 0.57 -4.21 -7.30
CA MET A 47 1.86 -4.07 -6.62
C MET A 47 3.02 -3.99 -7.62
N LYS A 48 3.12 -4.96 -8.55
CA LYS A 48 4.23 -5.03 -9.50
C LYS A 48 4.13 -3.99 -10.61
N GLU A 49 2.93 -3.74 -11.11
CA GLU A 49 2.73 -2.90 -12.30
C GLU A 49 2.67 -1.41 -11.97
N GLU A 50 2.13 -1.01 -10.81
CA GLU A 50 1.84 0.39 -10.51
C GLU A 50 2.59 0.87 -9.26
N MET A 51 2.48 0.16 -8.14
CA MET A 51 3.13 0.60 -6.88
C MET A 51 4.66 0.58 -6.96
N SER A 52 5.25 -0.30 -7.76
CA SER A 52 6.69 -0.31 -8.02
C SER A 52 7.21 0.99 -8.64
N LEU A 53 6.35 1.73 -9.35
CA LEU A 53 6.67 3.03 -9.92
C LEU A 53 6.75 4.13 -8.84
N CYS A 54 6.21 3.89 -7.65
CA CYS A 54 6.40 4.79 -6.51
C CYS A 54 7.75 4.57 -5.82
N LYS A 55 8.54 3.56 -6.20
CA LYS A 55 9.88 3.39 -5.63
C LYS A 55 10.87 4.40 -6.19
N GLU A 56 11.76 4.82 -5.29
CA GLU A 56 12.96 5.54 -5.67
C GLU A 56 13.73 4.72 -6.72
N ALA A 57 14.26 5.39 -7.72
CA ALA A 57 15.11 4.79 -8.72
C ALA A 57 16.40 5.60 -8.80
N ASP A 58 17.51 5.07 -8.26
CA ASP A 58 18.90 5.57 -8.27
C ASP A 58 19.09 6.99 -8.86
N GLY A 59 18.63 8.01 -8.13
CA GLY A 59 18.78 9.43 -8.49
C GLY A 59 17.93 9.95 -9.66
N LYS A 60 17.15 9.10 -10.33
CA LYS A 60 16.23 9.47 -11.42
C LYS A 60 14.84 9.86 -10.92
N ARG A 61 14.40 9.27 -9.81
CA ARG A 61 13.06 9.49 -9.26
C ARG A 61 13.07 9.34 -7.75
N GLN A 62 12.49 10.31 -7.06
CA GLN A 62 12.27 10.25 -5.61
C GLN A 62 11.14 9.29 -5.26
N LEU A 63 11.07 8.92 -3.98
CA LEU A 63 10.00 8.08 -3.45
C LEU A 63 8.62 8.75 -3.68
N GLY A 64 7.69 7.99 -4.26
CA GLY A 64 6.30 8.36 -4.44
C GLY A 64 5.44 8.01 -3.22
N LEU A 65 4.14 8.21 -3.36
CA LEU A 65 3.14 7.96 -2.31
C LEU A 65 1.94 7.22 -2.92
N VAL A 66 1.27 6.39 -2.11
CA VAL A 66 0.02 5.71 -2.49
C VAL A 66 -1.15 6.32 -1.73
N ILE A 67 -2.23 6.68 -2.43
CA ILE A 67 -3.51 7.09 -1.84
C ILE A 67 -4.52 5.97 -2.10
N SER A 68 -5.11 5.41 -1.05
CA SER A 68 -6.04 4.26 -1.15
C SER A 68 -7.32 4.51 -0.37
N HIS A 69 -8.45 4.04 -0.87
CA HIS A 69 -9.76 4.19 -0.23
C HIS A 69 -10.00 3.25 0.96
N ALA A 70 -8.94 2.83 1.66
CA ALA A 70 -8.96 1.78 2.69
C ALA A 70 -9.24 0.35 2.20
N GLY A 71 -8.94 0.03 0.93
CA GLY A 71 -8.91 -1.36 0.48
C GLY A 71 -7.77 -2.14 1.15
N THR A 72 -8.10 -3.17 1.95
CA THR A 72 -7.12 -3.95 2.75
C THR A 72 -5.97 -4.51 1.91
N GLY A 73 -6.26 -5.04 0.71
CA GLY A 73 -5.23 -5.58 -0.18
C GLY A 73 -4.22 -4.52 -0.62
N THR A 74 -4.71 -3.35 -1.04
CA THR A 74 -3.88 -2.21 -1.45
C THR A 74 -3.02 -1.68 -0.30
N ILE A 75 -3.58 -1.62 0.91
CA ILE A 75 -2.84 -1.21 2.12
C ILE A 75 -1.67 -2.16 2.36
N LEU A 76 -1.95 -3.47 2.39
CA LEU A 76 -0.92 -4.48 2.66
C LEU A 76 0.16 -4.49 1.57
N ASP A 77 -0.22 -4.30 0.31
CA ASP A 77 0.74 -4.27 -0.80
C ASP A 77 1.64 -3.03 -0.73
N ALA A 78 1.08 -1.85 -0.47
CA ALA A 78 1.87 -0.63 -0.26
C ALA A 78 2.85 -0.79 0.92
N TRP A 79 2.41 -1.46 1.99
CA TRP A 79 3.24 -1.72 3.15
C TRP A 79 4.35 -2.75 2.88
N LYS A 80 4.05 -3.86 2.19
CA LYS A 80 5.07 -4.83 1.74
C LYS A 80 6.12 -4.18 0.85
N MET A 81 5.70 -3.21 0.04
CA MET A 81 6.64 -2.44 -0.74
C MET A 81 7.41 -1.46 0.12
N GLY A 82 6.93 -1.03 1.28
CA GLY A 82 7.53 0.05 2.06
C GLY A 82 7.37 1.37 1.32
N LEU A 83 6.13 1.72 1.01
CA LEU A 83 5.74 2.98 0.39
C LEU A 83 4.94 3.83 1.39
N PRO A 84 5.11 5.15 1.38
CA PRO A 84 4.23 6.08 2.12
C PRO A 84 2.78 5.90 1.67
N LEU A 85 1.86 5.87 2.65
CA LEU A 85 0.46 5.54 2.42
C LEU A 85 -0.47 6.57 3.05
N ILE A 86 -1.40 7.09 2.24
CA ILE A 86 -2.56 7.87 2.70
C ILE A 86 -3.81 7.02 2.50
N VAL A 87 -4.64 6.94 3.54
CA VAL A 87 -5.88 6.17 3.53
C VAL A 87 -7.08 7.11 3.60
N VAL A 88 -7.96 7.03 2.60
CA VAL A 88 -9.18 7.83 2.48
C VAL A 88 -10.40 6.91 2.62
N PRO A 89 -10.85 6.58 3.84
CA PRO A 89 -11.95 5.63 4.01
C PRO A 89 -13.22 6.15 3.35
N ASN A 90 -13.95 5.27 2.67
CA ASN A 90 -15.24 5.62 2.11
C ASN A 90 -16.31 5.59 3.21
N VAL A 91 -16.61 6.77 3.78
CA VAL A 91 -17.63 6.95 4.84
C VAL A 91 -19.06 6.67 4.39
N GLN A 92 -19.32 6.52 3.09
CA GLN A 92 -20.66 6.23 2.55
C GLN A 92 -20.92 4.72 2.42
N LEU A 93 -19.88 3.89 2.43
CA LEU A 93 -20.04 2.44 2.49
C LEU A 93 -20.21 2.03 3.95
N LEU A 94 -21.32 1.35 4.24
CA LEU A 94 -21.83 0.94 5.56
C LEU A 94 -20.88 0.12 6.47
N ASN A 95 -19.64 -0.10 6.04
CA ASN A 95 -18.67 -0.94 6.74
C ASN A 95 -17.64 -0.06 7.46
N ASP A 96 -17.96 0.32 8.70
CA ASP A 96 -17.06 1.05 9.62
C ASP A 96 -15.68 0.39 9.78
N HIS A 97 -15.54 -0.89 9.40
CA HIS A 97 -14.27 -1.62 9.38
C HIS A 97 -13.16 -0.92 8.57
N GLN A 98 -13.50 -0.25 7.46
CA GLN A 98 -12.51 0.50 6.68
C GLN A 98 -11.96 1.70 7.46
N THR A 99 -12.86 2.40 8.15
CA THR A 99 -12.54 3.54 9.00
C THR A 99 -11.73 3.10 10.22
N GLU A 100 -12.11 2.00 10.87
CA GLU A 100 -11.36 1.47 12.02
C GLU A 100 -9.95 1.01 11.64
N MET A 101 -9.79 0.38 10.48
CA MET A 101 -8.48 0.02 9.96
C MET A 101 -7.63 1.27 9.65
N ALA A 102 -8.21 2.27 8.99
CA ALA A 102 -7.54 3.54 8.71
C ALA A 102 -7.09 4.25 10.00
N LYS A 103 -7.97 4.32 11.01
CA LYS A 103 -7.67 4.87 12.34
C LYS A 103 -6.55 4.11 13.02
N HIS A 104 -6.59 2.78 13.01
CA HIS A 104 -5.56 1.95 13.64
C HIS A 104 -4.20 2.16 12.97
N LEU A 105 -4.14 2.10 11.63
CA LEU A 105 -2.91 2.35 10.88
C LEU A 105 -2.36 3.75 11.13
N SER A 106 -3.24 4.75 11.22
CA SER A 106 -2.83 6.12 11.52
C SER A 106 -2.29 6.27 12.94
N LYS A 107 -2.95 5.65 13.93
CA LYS A 107 -2.53 5.68 15.33
C LYS A 107 -1.17 5.01 15.55
N GLU A 108 -0.94 3.88 14.89
CA GLU A 108 0.34 3.15 14.96
C GLU A 108 1.44 3.82 14.10
N GLY A 109 1.08 4.85 13.33
CA GLY A 109 2.02 5.59 12.50
C GLY A 109 2.40 4.87 11.20
N TYR A 110 1.57 3.97 10.67
CA TYR A 110 1.82 3.28 9.39
C TYR A 110 1.21 4.00 8.18
N ALA A 111 0.21 4.86 8.38
CA ALA A 111 -0.43 5.61 7.32
C ALA A 111 -0.95 6.96 7.83
N ILE A 112 -1.31 7.86 6.93
CA ILE A 112 -2.09 9.06 7.27
C ILE A 112 -3.52 8.86 6.82
N MET A 113 -4.48 9.05 7.74
CA MET A 113 -5.89 9.07 7.39
C MET A 113 -6.27 10.45 6.84
N SER A 114 -7.07 10.49 5.77
CA SER A 114 -7.68 11.70 5.23
C SER A 114 -9.17 11.49 4.97
N SER A 115 -9.95 12.54 5.19
CA SER A 115 -11.37 12.69 4.85
C SER A 115 -11.66 12.78 3.34
N GLY A 116 -10.64 13.03 2.51
CA GLY A 116 -10.78 13.15 1.06
C GLY A 116 -11.18 14.54 0.56
N SER A 117 -11.32 15.53 1.43
CA SER A 117 -11.41 16.93 0.99
C SER A 117 -10.06 17.39 0.42
N ALA A 118 -10.06 18.40 -0.46
CA ALA A 118 -8.84 18.88 -1.09
C ALA A 118 -7.82 19.43 -0.07
N GLU A 119 -8.31 20.19 0.91
CA GLU A 119 -7.50 20.79 1.98
C GLU A 119 -6.88 19.72 2.88
N ASP A 120 -7.69 18.76 3.32
CA ASP A 120 -7.21 17.70 4.20
C ASP A 120 -6.29 16.71 3.49
N LEU A 121 -6.50 16.46 2.19
CA LEU A 121 -5.59 15.66 1.39
C LEU A 121 -4.24 16.36 1.20
N GLU A 122 -4.24 17.68 0.99
CA GLU A 122 -3.01 18.46 0.92
C GLU A 122 -2.23 18.38 2.24
N ASP A 123 -2.91 18.54 3.38
CA ASP A 123 -2.31 18.36 4.70
C ASP A 123 -1.79 16.93 4.92
N ALA A 124 -2.53 15.92 4.47
CA ALA A 124 -2.13 14.53 4.59
C ALA A 124 -0.85 14.23 3.80
N ILE A 125 -0.69 14.84 2.62
CA ILE A 125 0.54 14.74 1.81
C ILE A 125 1.74 15.38 2.54
N HIS A 126 1.55 16.47 3.28
CA HIS A 126 2.62 17.02 4.13
C HIS A 126 2.95 16.10 5.30
N LYS A 127 1.93 15.61 6.02
CA LYS A 127 2.10 14.74 7.19
C LYS A 127 2.75 13.40 6.85
N VAL A 128 2.42 12.81 5.70
CA VAL A 128 2.97 11.49 5.32
C VAL A 128 4.47 11.58 5.04
N GLY A 129 4.96 12.71 4.51
CA GLY A 129 6.39 12.96 4.33
C GLY A 129 7.14 12.99 5.66
N LEU A 130 6.60 13.71 6.66
CA LEU A 130 7.17 13.76 8.01
C LEU A 130 7.17 12.39 8.69
N LEU A 131 6.02 11.70 8.66
CA LEU A 131 5.87 10.36 9.23
C LEU A 131 6.85 9.36 8.61
N TRP A 132 7.09 9.47 7.30
CA TRP A 132 8.05 8.61 6.61
C TRP A 132 9.48 8.83 7.10
N GLU A 133 9.91 10.08 7.24
CA GLU A 133 11.24 10.41 7.78
C GLU A 133 11.42 9.91 9.22
N GLU A 134 10.41 10.06 10.07
CA GLU A 134 10.43 9.53 11.44
C GLU A 134 10.53 8.00 11.47
N ASN A 135 9.79 7.33 10.59
CA ASN A 135 9.72 5.87 10.54
C ASN A 135 10.93 5.18 9.89
N LYS A 136 11.78 5.90 9.14
CA LYS A 136 13.05 5.32 8.62
C LYS A 136 13.89 4.69 9.73
N THR A 137 13.77 5.19 10.96
CA THR A 137 14.47 4.65 12.14
C THR A 137 13.76 3.47 12.80
N ARG A 138 12.42 3.39 12.69
CA ARG A 138 11.59 2.34 13.28
C ARG A 138 11.53 1.06 12.46
N TRP A 139 11.77 1.14 11.15
CA TRP A 139 11.54 0.02 10.23
C TRP A 139 12.61 -0.14 9.15
N PRO A 140 13.85 -0.55 9.49
CA PRO A 140 14.71 -1.10 8.47
C PRO A 140 14.04 -2.37 7.91
N PRO A 141 13.96 -2.55 6.58
CA PRO A 141 13.58 -3.85 6.02
C PRO A 141 14.50 -4.90 6.65
N HIS A 142 13.91 -5.97 7.20
CA HIS A 142 14.71 -7.09 7.71
C HIS A 142 15.55 -7.61 6.54
N VAL A 143 16.85 -7.31 6.58
CA VAL A 143 17.82 -7.89 5.64
C VAL A 143 17.89 -9.36 6.00
N ILE A 144 17.22 -10.21 5.22
CA ILE A 144 17.31 -11.66 5.39
C ILE A 144 18.74 -12.02 4.98
N PRO A 145 19.62 -12.47 5.91
CA PRO A 145 20.94 -12.93 5.53
C PRO A 145 20.74 -14.11 4.57
N SER A 146 21.44 -14.11 3.43
CA SER A 146 21.30 -15.10 2.35
C SER A 146 21.76 -16.51 2.73
N GLN A 147 22.06 -16.77 4.00
CA GLN A 147 22.39 -18.08 4.54
C GLN A 147 21.82 -18.20 5.96
N GLN A 148 20.61 -18.74 6.11
CA GLN A 148 20.15 -19.21 7.43
C GLN A 148 20.57 -20.67 7.62
N PRO A 149 21.24 -21.03 8.74
CA PRO A 149 21.41 -22.43 9.10
C PRO A 149 20.04 -23.08 9.37
N LYS A 150 19.97 -24.41 9.19
CA LYS A 150 18.80 -25.29 9.31
C LYS A 150 17.80 -24.79 10.37
N ARG A 151 16.73 -24.12 9.93
CA ARG A 151 15.68 -23.62 10.81
C ARG A 151 14.70 -24.75 11.07
N LEU A 152 14.62 -25.22 12.32
CA LEU A 152 13.57 -26.12 12.79
C LEU A 152 12.21 -25.49 12.46
N ARG A 153 11.37 -26.20 11.73
CA ARG A 153 9.98 -25.78 11.49
C ARG A 153 9.18 -26.02 12.76
N LEU A 154 8.12 -25.25 12.95
CA LEU A 154 7.22 -25.42 14.09
C LEU A 154 6.68 -26.86 14.19
N TRP A 155 6.53 -27.54 13.05
CA TRP A 155 6.12 -28.94 12.95
C TRP A 155 7.22 -29.95 13.31
N ASP A 156 8.48 -29.53 13.32
CA ASP A 156 9.61 -30.38 13.72
C ASP A 156 9.75 -30.42 15.27
N LEU A 157 8.88 -29.71 16.01
CA LEU A 157 8.82 -29.67 17.48
C LEU A 157 7.67 -30.52 18.06
N ALA A 158 7.04 -31.39 17.25
CA ALA A 158 5.97 -32.24 17.74
C ALA A 158 6.49 -33.18 18.86
N PRO A 159 5.78 -33.30 20.00
CA PRO A 159 6.10 -34.30 21.02
C PRO A 159 6.08 -35.70 20.41
N GLU A 160 6.99 -36.60 20.81
CA GLU A 160 7.10 -37.98 20.29
C GLU A 160 5.76 -38.76 20.37
N GLU A 161 4.86 -38.36 21.27
CA GLU A 161 3.55 -38.96 21.46
C GLU A 161 2.62 -38.76 20.24
N VAL A 162 2.68 -37.63 19.55
CA VAL A 162 1.84 -37.34 18.37
C VAL A 162 2.30 -38.14 17.15
N ALA A 163 3.60 -38.45 17.06
CA ALA A 163 4.15 -39.29 16.00
C ALA A 163 3.72 -40.77 16.13
N LYS A 164 3.46 -41.25 17.35
CA LYS A 164 2.96 -42.61 17.58
C LYS A 164 1.48 -42.76 17.23
N GLU A 165 0.65 -41.75 17.47
CA GLU A 165 -0.79 -41.79 17.13
C GLU A 165 -1.06 -41.79 15.61
N GLN A 166 -0.23 -41.11 14.81
CA GLN A 166 -0.39 -41.12 13.35
C GLN A 166 -0.05 -42.47 12.73
N ASN A 167 0.93 -43.20 13.28
CA ASN A 167 1.28 -44.54 12.81
C ASN A 167 0.27 -45.62 13.24
N ALA A 168 -0.47 -45.42 14.33
CA ALA A 168 -1.49 -46.39 14.77
C ALA A 168 -2.77 -46.32 13.93
N THR A 169 -3.11 -45.16 13.39
CA THR A 169 -4.33 -44.95 12.58
C THR A 169 -4.18 -45.47 11.13
N MET A 170 -2.97 -45.83 10.69
CA MET A 170 -2.71 -46.38 9.33
C MET A 170 -2.62 -47.92 9.28
N VAL A 171 -2.88 -48.64 10.37
CA VAL A 171 -2.77 -50.12 10.43
C VAL A 171 -4.15 -50.80 10.51
N HIS A 172 -5.24 -50.06 10.28
CA HIS A 172 -6.61 -50.62 10.35
C HIS A 172 -7.50 -50.40 9.11
N ASP A 173 -6.90 -50.21 7.92
CA ASP A 173 -7.57 -50.46 6.63
C ASP A 173 -7.05 -51.75 5.98
#